data_AF-A0A6L4ZHS9-F1
#
_entry.id   AF-A0A6L4ZHS9-F1
#
_cell.length_a   1.000
_cell.length_b   1.000
_cell.length_c   1.000
_cell.angle_alpha   90.00
_cell.angle_beta   90.00
_cell.angle_gamma   90.00
#
_symmetry.space_group_name_H-M   'P 1'
#
loop_
_entity.id
_entity.type
_entity.pdbx_description
1 polymer ?
#
loop_
_entity_poly.entity_id
_entity_poly.type
_entity_poly.pdbx_seq_one_letter_code
_entity_poly.pdbx_strand_id
1 'polypeptide(L)'
;MTTLIKFGLNDIIKQINADQAWQKGFTGKGVHIAIIDTGIQGEAKEFSALGKKSPHQWSSSPEIDPWKDSDIHGTMIACVAAANSQSGGRFSGVAPDTT
;
A
#
# COMPACT_ATOMS: atom_id res chain seq x y z
N MET A 1 30.39 15.55 -9.26
CA MET A 1 28.91 15.55 -9.28
C MET A 1 28.46 14.13 -9.02
N THR A 2 28.05 13.83 -7.80
CA THR A 2 27.54 12.49 -7.45
C THR A 2 26.08 12.44 -7.89
N THR A 3 25.78 11.69 -8.95
CA THR A 3 24.40 11.43 -9.35
C THR A 3 23.74 10.62 -8.24
N LEU A 4 22.85 11.23 -7.47
CA LEU A 4 21.94 10.51 -6.59
C LEU A 4 21.10 9.58 -7.47
N ILE A 5 21.39 8.28 -7.45
CA ILE A 5 20.51 7.29 -8.05
C ILE A 5 19.25 7.27 -7.19
N LYS A 6 18.18 7.88 -7.71
CA LYS A 6 16.88 7.93 -7.03
C LYS A 6 16.13 6.63 -7.33
N PHE A 7 16.38 5.63 -6.50
CA PHE A 7 15.64 4.36 -6.52
C PHE A 7 14.30 4.53 -5.80
N GLY A 8 13.20 4.11 -6.42
CA GLY A 8 11.86 4.20 -5.86
C GLY A 8 11.08 2.90 -5.96
N LEU A 9 9.85 2.92 -5.43
CA LEU A 9 8.98 1.73 -5.41
C LEU A 9 8.78 1.12 -6.81
N ASN A 10 8.60 1.94 -7.85
CA ASN A 10 8.43 1.45 -9.22
C ASN A 10 9.66 0.67 -9.74
N ASP A 11 10.86 1.01 -9.29
CA ASP A 11 12.08 0.29 -9.66
C ASP A 11 12.11 -1.08 -8.97
N ILE A 12 11.70 -1.13 -7.71
CA ILE A 12 11.56 -2.38 -6.94
C ILE A 12 10.49 -3.29 -7.53
N ILE A 13 9.32 -2.75 -7.90
CA ILE A 13 8.24 -3.52 -8.55
C ILE A 13 8.76 -4.28 -9.78
N LYS A 14 9.55 -3.61 -10.63
CA LYS A 14 10.17 -4.23 -11.80
C LYS A 14 11.24 -5.24 -11.41
N GLN A 15 12.09 -4.90 -10.44
CA GLN A 15 13.18 -5.77 -9.98
C GLN A 15 12.68 -7.10 -9.43
N ILE A 16 11.53 -7.12 -8.74
CA ILE A 16 10.92 -8.34 -8.21
C ILE A 16 9.90 -8.98 -9.16
N ASN A 17 9.74 -8.44 -10.38
CA ASN A 17 8.80 -8.89 -11.40
C ASN A 17 7.32 -8.89 -10.96
N ALA A 18 6.93 -7.97 -10.07
CA ALA A 18 5.53 -7.83 -9.66
C ALA A 18 4.64 -7.34 -10.82
N ASP A 19 5.16 -6.46 -11.68
CA ASP A 19 4.48 -6.00 -12.89
C ASP A 19 4.16 -7.14 -13.87
N GLN A 20 5.07 -8.10 -14.03
CA GLN A 20 4.83 -9.31 -14.83
C GLN A 20 3.78 -10.23 -14.19
N ALA A 21 3.72 -10.29 -12.86
CA ALA A 21 2.67 -11.03 -12.16
C ALA A 21 1.29 -10.40 -12.39
N TRP A 22 1.20 -9.07 -12.35
CA TRP A 22 -0.03 -8.33 -12.64
C TRP A 22 -0.53 -8.57 -14.06
N GLN A 23 0.37 -8.59 -15.06
CA GLN A 23 0.02 -8.90 -16.46
C GLN A 23 -0.59 -10.30 -16.63
N LYS A 24 -0.25 -11.24 -15.73
CA LYS A 24 -0.83 -12.59 -15.69
C LYS A 24 -2.11 -12.68 -14.84
N GLY A 25 -2.57 -11.55 -14.29
CA GLY A 25 -3.77 -11.47 -13.44
C GLY A 25 -3.51 -11.72 -11.96
N PHE A 26 -2.26 -11.88 -11.51
CA PHE A 26 -1.93 -12.08 -10.11
C PHE A 26 -1.73 -10.73 -9.40
N THR A 27 -2.81 -10.11 -8.94
CA THR A 27 -2.80 -8.78 -8.29
C THR A 27 -3.06 -8.82 -6.78
N GLY A 28 -3.28 -10.02 -6.23
CA GLY A 28 -3.68 -10.24 -4.84
C GLY A 28 -5.17 -10.01 -4.57
N LYS A 29 -5.99 -9.83 -5.63
CA LYS A 29 -7.44 -9.74 -5.50
C LYS A 29 -8.03 -10.90 -4.70
N GLY A 30 -8.86 -10.57 -3.71
CA GLY A 30 -9.50 -11.55 -2.83
C GLY A 30 -8.63 -12.06 -1.68
N VAL A 31 -7.42 -11.51 -1.52
CA VAL A 31 -6.52 -11.77 -0.40
C VAL A 31 -6.48 -10.55 0.51
N HIS A 32 -6.41 -10.80 1.82
CA HIS A 32 -6.25 -9.76 2.84
C HIS A 32 -4.81 -9.65 3.30
N ILE A 33 -4.28 -8.43 3.44
CA ILE A 33 -2.99 -8.16 4.07
C ILE A 33 -3.24 -7.39 5.37
N ALA A 34 -2.97 -8.04 6.51
CA ALA A 34 -2.99 -7.37 7.80
C ALA A 34 -1.65 -6.65 8.05
N ILE A 35 -1.68 -5.34 8.21
CA ILE A 35 -0.51 -4.52 8.53
C ILE A 35 -0.59 -4.12 10.00
N ILE A 36 0.36 -4.62 10.80
CA ILE A 36 0.47 -4.33 12.23
C ILE A 36 1.60 -3.31 12.40
N ASP A 37 1.23 -2.04 12.37
CA ASP A 37 2.16 -0.90 12.36
C ASP A 37 1.48 0.35 13.00
N THR A 38 1.99 1.55 12.75
CA THR A 38 1.49 2.82 13.34
C THR A 38 0.11 3.24 12.87
N GLY A 39 -0.41 2.61 11.81
CA GLY A 39 -1.67 2.92 11.15
C GLY A 39 -1.52 3.01 9.64
N ILE A 40 -2.58 3.39 8.94
CA ILE A 40 -2.56 3.67 7.50
C ILE A 40 -3.31 4.98 7.25
N GLN A 41 -2.72 5.94 6.55
CA GLN A 41 -3.42 7.16 6.15
C GLN A 41 -4.40 6.87 5.01
N GLY A 42 -5.63 6.51 5.38
CA GLY A 42 -6.65 6.05 4.47
C GLY A 42 -7.15 7.04 3.42
N GLU A 43 -7.09 8.33 3.75
CA GLU A 43 -7.49 9.42 2.86
C GLU A 43 -6.43 9.72 1.79
N ALA A 44 -5.27 9.05 1.83
CA ALA A 44 -4.29 9.14 0.75
C ALA A 44 -4.85 8.49 -0.52
N LYS A 45 -4.52 9.06 -1.68
CA LYS A 45 -5.05 8.61 -2.98
C LYS A 45 -4.67 7.16 -3.31
N GLU A 46 -3.57 6.68 -2.74
CA GLU A 46 -3.10 5.30 -2.81
C GLU A 46 -4.06 4.29 -2.15
N PHE A 47 -4.91 4.72 -1.22
CA PHE A 47 -5.86 3.88 -0.48
C PHE A 47 -7.33 4.29 -0.65
N SER A 48 -7.60 5.30 -1.46
CA SER A 48 -8.97 5.76 -1.75
C SER A 48 -9.75 4.82 -2.69
N ALA A 49 -9.09 3.81 -3.27
CA ALA A 49 -9.76 2.81 -4.07
C ALA A 49 -10.72 1.96 -3.23
N LEU A 50 -11.88 1.61 -3.80
CA LEU A 50 -12.87 0.77 -3.13
C LEU A 50 -12.25 -0.58 -2.76
N GLY A 51 -12.55 -1.04 -1.54
CA GLY A 51 -12.11 -2.34 -1.05
C GLY A 51 -10.72 -2.36 -0.38
N LYS A 52 -10.08 -1.21 -0.15
CA LYS A 52 -8.80 -1.13 0.59
C LYS A 52 -8.92 -1.19 2.10
N LYS A 53 -10.08 -0.82 2.65
CA LYS A 53 -10.31 -0.87 4.09
C LYS A 53 -11.03 -2.16 4.44
N SER A 54 -10.38 -3.00 5.24
CA SER A 54 -11.01 -4.18 5.85
C SER A 54 -11.97 -3.75 6.98
N PRO A 55 -13.12 -4.43 7.17
CA PRO A 55 -13.92 -4.27 8.38
C PRO A 55 -13.22 -4.87 9.61
N HIS A 56 -12.26 -5.78 9.40
CA HIS A 56 -11.44 -6.37 10.45
C HIS A 56 -10.19 -5.51 10.67
N GLN A 57 -10.26 -4.64 11.68
CA GLN A 57 -9.18 -3.73 12.07
C GLN A 57 -8.99 -3.79 13.58
N TRP A 58 -7.78 -3.48 14.04
CA TRP A 58 -7.42 -3.50 15.45
C TRP A 58 -6.59 -2.27 15.79
N SER A 59 -6.78 -1.74 17.00
CA SER A 59 -5.93 -0.72 17.60
C SER A 59 -5.64 -1.09 19.05
N SER A 60 -4.54 -0.57 19.58
CA SER A 60 -4.16 -0.75 20.99
C SER A 60 -5.04 0.04 21.97
N SER A 61 -5.84 0.99 21.46
CA SER A 61 -6.76 1.82 22.22
C SER A 61 -7.99 2.17 21.36
N PRO A 62 -9.21 2.20 21.93
CA PRO A 62 -10.43 2.54 21.20
C PRO A 62 -10.42 3.97 20.63
N GLU A 63 -9.56 4.85 21.13
CA GLU A 63 -9.44 6.23 20.66
C GLU A 63 -8.54 6.37 19.42
N ILE A 64 -7.83 5.30 19.07
CA ILE A 64 -6.97 5.25 17.88
C ILE A 64 -7.77 4.67 16.73
N ASP A 65 -7.95 5.46 15.67
CA ASP A 65 -8.44 5.00 14.37
C ASP A 65 -7.26 4.42 13.58
N PRO A 66 -7.20 3.09 13.30
CA PRO A 66 -6.12 2.49 12.51
C PRO A 66 -5.98 3.07 11.10
N TRP A 67 -7.00 3.79 10.61
CA TRP A 67 -7.05 4.41 9.29
C TRP A 67 -6.61 5.89 9.30
N LYS A 68 -5.99 6.33 10.39
CA LYS A 68 -5.29 7.62 10.51
C LYS A 68 -3.89 7.36 11.05
N ASP A 69 -2.88 7.86 10.35
CA ASP A 69 -1.48 7.60 10.68
C ASP A 69 -0.67 8.89 10.65
N SER A 70 -0.33 9.39 11.84
CA SER A 70 0.49 10.60 11.99
C SER A 70 1.99 10.32 11.91
N ASP A 71 2.41 9.08 12.15
CA ASP A 71 3.83 8.68 12.09
C ASP A 71 4.26 8.34 10.66
N ILE A 72 3.31 7.99 9.78
CA ILE A 72 3.44 7.64 8.36
C ILE A 72 4.28 6.38 8.06
N HIS A 73 4.92 5.75 9.06
CA HIS A 73 5.66 4.50 8.86
C HIS A 73 4.73 3.39 8.34
N GLY A 74 3.62 3.12 9.02
CA GLY A 74 2.64 2.11 8.59
C GLY A 74 2.02 2.42 7.23
N THR A 75 1.75 3.70 6.93
CA THR A 75 1.32 4.16 5.61
C THR A 75 2.34 3.82 4.52
N MET A 76 3.64 3.99 4.78
CA MET A 76 4.69 3.61 3.83
C MET A 76 4.73 2.09 3.62
N ILE A 77 4.61 1.29 4.68
CA ILE A 77 4.55 -0.17 4.58
C ILE A 77 3.33 -0.61 3.76
N ALA A 78 2.17 -0.01 4.03
CA ALA A 78 0.95 -0.24 3.26
C ALA A 78 1.10 0.16 1.79
N CYS A 79 1.84 1.23 1.49
CA CYS A 79 2.08 1.64 0.11
C CYS A 79 2.90 0.61 -0.65
N VAL A 80 3.96 0.08 -0.03
CA VAL A 80 4.78 -0.98 -0.63
C VAL A 80 3.95 -2.24 -0.86
N ALA A 81 3.14 -2.65 0.11
CA ALA A 81 2.36 -3.87 0.01
C ALA A 81 1.20 -3.75 -0.99
N ALA A 82 0.41 -2.68 -0.90
CA ALA A 82 -0.96 -2.67 -1.40
C ALA A 82 -1.46 -1.32 -1.94
N ALA A 83 -0.61 -0.29 -2.14
CA ALA A 83 -1.08 0.94 -2.79
C ALA A 83 -1.71 0.66 -4.15
N ASN A 84 -2.70 1.45 -4.54
CA ASN A 84 -3.31 1.40 -5.86
C ASN A 84 -3.38 2.80 -6.48
N SER A 85 -2.81 2.95 -7.68
CA SER A 85 -2.76 4.23 -8.39
C SER A 85 -4.05 4.59 -9.14
N GLN A 86 -5.05 3.70 -9.23
CA GLN A 86 -6.30 3.92 -9.97
C GLN A 86 -7.10 5.14 -9.49
N SER A 87 -6.99 5.49 -8.20
CA SER A 87 -7.65 6.66 -7.62
C SER A 87 -6.80 7.94 -7.67
N GLY A 88 -5.83 8.01 -8.60
CA GLY A 88 -4.91 9.13 -8.74
C GLY A 88 -3.76 9.12 -7.75
N GLY A 89 -3.51 7.97 -7.11
CA GLY A 89 -2.32 7.71 -6.32
C GLY A 89 -1.08 7.62 -7.21
N ARG A 90 0.10 7.92 -6.65
CA ARG A 90 1.35 7.91 -7.41
C ARG A 90 1.92 6.50 -7.58
N PHE A 91 1.60 5.60 -6.66
CA PHE A 91 2.22 4.30 -6.54
C PHE A 91 1.21 3.16 -6.63
N SER A 92 1.66 2.03 -7.18
CA SER A 92 1.02 0.73 -6.99
C SER A 92 1.98 -0.17 -6.22
N GLY A 93 1.51 -0.73 -5.11
CA GLY A 93 2.25 -1.70 -4.30
C GLY A 93 2.31 -3.07 -4.96
N VAL A 94 3.01 -4.02 -4.33
CA VAL A 94 3.24 -5.37 -4.86
C VAL A 94 1.94 -6.11 -5.20
N ALA A 95 0.90 -5.95 -4.38
CA ALA A 95 -0.38 -6.62 -4.54
C ALA A 95 -1.52 -5.57 -4.57
N PRO A 96 -1.67 -4.84 -5.69
CA PRO A 96 -2.46 -3.60 -5.75
C PRO A 96 -3.98 -3.80 -5.63
N ASP A 97 -4.49 -5.03 -5.74
CA ASP A 97 -5.93 -5.32 -5.61
C ASP A 97 -6.28 -6.07 -4.31
N THR A 98 -5.33 -6.16 -3.38
CA THR A 98 -5.59 -6.66 -2.01
C THR A 98 -6.44 -5.69 -1.21
N THR A 99 -7.13 -6.25 -0.21
CA THR A 99 -7.75 -5.51 0.88
C THR A 99 -6.83 -5.46 2.08
#